data_AF-A0A941AE24-F1
#
_entry.id   AF-A0A941AE24-F1
#
_cell.length_a   1.000
_cell.length_b   1.000
_cell.length_c   1.000
_cell.angle_alpha   90.00
_cell.angle_beta   90.00
_cell.angle_gamma   90.00
#
_symmetry.space_group_name_H-M   'P 1'
#
loop_
_entity.id
_entity.type
_entity.pdbx_description
1 polymer ?
#
loop_
_entity_poly.entity_id
_entity_poly.type
_entity_poly.pdbx_seq_one_letter_code
_entity_poly.pdbx_strand_id
1 'polypeptide(L)'
;MEGKAFRAAVSKFIDNLIAKMASMEWTGKVASVEGGEVTVNAGKKTGLVVGDRLRVYGEGREVIDPDTKIPLGRRPGAEKGEIQIVDFFGEDAAIGKVLQGRGFAVNDIVRFGK
;
A
#
# COMPACT_ATOMS: atom_id res chain seq x y z
N MET A 1 28.29 7.88 32.96
CA MET A 1 27.38 6.72 32.80
C MET A 1 26.13 7.06 31.98
N GLU A 2 25.72 8.32 31.90
CA GLU A 2 24.48 8.78 31.24
C GLU A 2 24.44 8.57 29.72
N GLY A 3 25.56 8.75 29.01
CA GLY A 3 25.61 8.55 27.55
C GLY A 3 25.40 7.10 27.11
N LYS A 4 25.68 6.09 27.95
CA LYS A 4 25.42 4.69 27.63
C LYS A 4 23.92 4.37 27.72
N ALA A 5 23.25 4.86 28.76
CA ALA A 5 21.81 4.66 28.94
C ALA A 5 20.99 5.34 27.82
N PHE A 6 21.37 6.56 27.43
CA PHE A 6 20.71 7.26 26.32
C PHE A 6 20.90 6.55 24.98
N ARG A 7 22.12 6.11 24.66
CA ARG A 7 22.39 5.33 23.43
C ARG A 7 21.59 4.02 23.41
N ALA A 8 21.53 3.31 24.54
CA ALA A 8 20.74 2.08 24.65
C ALA A 8 19.24 2.34 24.45
N ALA A 9 18.70 3.45 24.97
CA ALA A 9 17.31 3.84 24.78
C ALA A 9 17.01 4.17 23.31
N VAL A 10 17.90 4.89 22.62
CA VAL A 10 17.76 5.20 21.18
C VAL A 10 17.81 3.93 20.34
N SER A 11 18.76 3.02 20.59
CA SER A 11 18.82 1.74 19.88
C SER A 11 17.53 0.94 20.05
N LYS A 12 17.04 0.81 21.29
CA LYS A 12 15.79 0.09 21.56
C LYS A 12 14.57 0.73 20.89
N PHE A 13 14.53 2.07 20.80
CA PHE A 13 13.48 2.77 20.07
C PHE A 13 13.54 2.48 18.57
N ILE A 14 14.75 2.49 17.98
CA ILE A 14 14.95 2.14 16.57
C ILE A 14 14.53 0.69 16.31
N ASP A 15 14.93 -0.25 17.17
CA ASP A 15 14.55 -1.67 17.04
C ASP A 15 13.02 -1.84 17.07
N ASN A 16 12.36 -1.18 18.02
CA ASN A 16 10.90 -1.19 18.13
C ASN A 16 10.23 -0.56 16.90
N LEU A 17 10.81 0.50 16.34
CA LEU A 17 10.30 1.15 15.13
C LEU A 17 10.43 0.22 13.91
N ILE A 18 11.59 -0.40 13.72
CA ILE A 18 11.83 -1.36 12.64
C ILE A 18 10.85 -2.54 12.73
N ALA A 19 10.69 -3.12 13.93
CA ALA A 19 9.75 -4.21 14.15
C ALA A 19 8.31 -3.80 13.82
N LYS A 20 7.91 -2.57 14.17
CA LYS A 20 6.58 -2.06 13.85
C LYS A 20 6.39 -1.83 12.36
N MET A 21 7.37 -1.26 11.67
CA MET A 21 7.33 -1.08 10.21
C MET A 21 7.25 -2.41 9.46
N ALA A 22 7.99 -3.43 9.90
CA ALA A 22 7.96 -4.76 9.30
C ALA A 22 6.58 -5.46 9.41
N SER A 23 5.76 -5.07 10.40
CA SER A 23 4.39 -5.57 10.55
C SER A 23 3.35 -4.85 9.69
N MET A 24 3.72 -3.74 9.05
CA MET A 24 2.81 -2.99 8.19
C MET A 24 2.76 -3.65 6.81
N GLU A 25 1.55 -4.02 6.39
CA GLU A 25 1.33 -4.52 5.04
C GLU A 25 1.56 -3.38 4.05
N TRP A 26 2.36 -3.62 3.01
CA TRP A 26 2.57 -2.64 1.95
C TRP A 26 1.25 -2.37 1.22
N THR A 27 0.96 -1.10 0.95
CA THR A 27 -0.24 -0.68 0.22
C THR A 27 0.08 0.46 -0.73
N GLY A 28 -0.52 0.44 -1.91
CA GLY A 28 -0.55 1.56 -2.86
C GLY A 28 -1.98 1.92 -3.24
N LYS A 29 -2.12 2.85 -4.18
CA LYS A 29 -3.38 3.26 -4.79
C LYS A 29 -3.31 3.26 -6.30
N VAL A 30 -4.45 2.99 -6.93
CA VAL A 30 -4.66 3.23 -8.36
C VAL A 30 -4.73 4.73 -8.61
N ALA A 31 -3.82 5.23 -9.43
CA ALA A 31 -3.73 6.63 -9.83
C ALA A 31 -4.49 6.92 -11.13
N SER A 32 -4.51 5.97 -12.07
CA SER A 32 -5.24 6.07 -13.34
C SER A 32 -5.62 4.67 -13.85
N VAL A 33 -6.66 4.60 -14.68
CA VAL A 33 -7.08 3.41 -15.42
C VAL A 33 -7.40 3.83 -16.85
N GLU A 34 -6.52 3.52 -17.79
CA GLU A 34 -6.62 3.95 -19.19
C GLU A 34 -6.27 2.80 -20.13
N GLY A 35 -7.10 2.53 -21.14
CA GLY A 35 -6.79 1.52 -22.15
C GLY A 35 -6.62 0.08 -21.64
N GLY A 36 -7.05 -0.23 -20.41
CA GLY A 36 -6.80 -1.52 -19.75
C GLY A 36 -5.47 -1.60 -19.00
N GLU A 37 -4.72 -0.51 -18.96
CA GLU A 37 -3.56 -0.30 -18.10
C GLU A 37 -3.97 0.40 -16.81
N VAL A 38 -3.39 -0.03 -15.70
CA VAL A 38 -3.66 0.49 -14.36
C VAL A 38 -2.38 1.12 -13.86
N THR A 39 -2.38 2.43 -13.64
CA THR A 39 -1.26 3.11 -13.00
C THR A 39 -1.38 3.02 -11.49
N VAL A 40 -0.29 2.64 -10.82
CA VAL A 40 -0.17 2.64 -9.36
C VAL A 40 0.74 3.78 -8.93
N ASN A 41 0.37 4.50 -7.87
CA ASN A 41 1.17 5.57 -7.26
C ASN A 41 2.36 5.05 -6.41
N ALA A 42 2.95 3.95 -6.84
CA ALA A 42 4.07 3.32 -6.21
C ALA A 42 4.98 2.78 -7.31
N GLY A 43 6.29 2.97 -7.16
CA GLY A 43 7.27 2.60 -8.17
C GLY A 43 8.50 1.93 -7.58
N LYS A 44 9.63 2.00 -8.29
CA LYS A 44 10.90 1.36 -7.88
C LYS A 44 11.34 1.76 -6.47
N LYS A 45 11.15 3.03 -6.07
CA LYS A 45 11.49 3.51 -4.72
C LYS A 45 10.69 2.84 -3.60
N THR A 46 9.50 2.32 -3.92
CA THR A 46 8.62 1.64 -2.97
C THR A 46 8.85 0.13 -2.92
N GLY A 47 9.83 -0.38 -3.67
CA GLY A 47 10.21 -1.80 -3.70
C GLY A 47 9.45 -2.66 -4.69
N LEU A 48 8.59 -2.07 -5.54
CA LEU A 48 7.94 -2.81 -6.62
C LEU A 48 8.94 -3.22 -7.71
N VAL A 49 8.76 -4.43 -8.24
CA VAL A 49 9.50 -4.96 -9.38
C VAL A 49 8.56 -5.37 -10.51
N VAL A 50 9.10 -5.39 -11.74
CA VAL A 50 8.35 -5.93 -12.89
C VAL A 50 8.06 -7.41 -12.63
N GLY A 51 6.81 -7.81 -12.84
CA GLY A 51 6.32 -9.15 -12.60
C GLY A 51 5.51 -9.29 -11.31
N ASP A 52 5.61 -8.32 -10.39
CA ASP A 52 4.84 -8.31 -9.14
C ASP A 52 3.35 -8.37 -9.39
N ARG A 53 2.65 -9.18 -8.60
CA ARG A 53 1.19 -9.32 -8.65
C ARG A 53 0.56 -8.58 -7.49
N LEU A 54 -0.28 -7.61 -7.83
CA LEU A 54 -0.99 -6.80 -6.87
C LEU A 54 -2.49 -7.07 -6.96
N ARG A 55 -3.10 -7.36 -5.81
CA ARG A 55 -4.56 -7.43 -5.69
C ARG A 55 -5.11 -6.03 -5.53
N VAL A 56 -6.16 -5.73 -6.28
CA VAL A 56 -6.86 -4.44 -6.27
C VAL A 56 -8.14 -4.58 -5.47
N TYR A 57 -8.34 -3.68 -4.52
CA TYR A 57 -9.52 -3.58 -3.68
C TYR A 57 -10.21 -2.24 -3.93
N GLY A 58 -11.53 -2.22 -3.87
CA GLY A 58 -12.29 -0.97 -3.96
C GLY A 58 -11.85 0.06 -2.92
N GLU A 59 -12.07 1.34 -3.23
CA GLU A 59 -11.89 2.40 -2.23
C GLU A 59 -12.65 2.03 -0.95
N GLY A 60 -11.87 1.76 0.10
CA GLY A 60 -12.41 1.37 1.38
C GLY A 60 -13.21 2.51 2.03
N ARG A 61 -14.21 2.16 2.84
CA ARG A 61 -14.98 3.15 3.60
C ARG A 61 -14.36 3.42 4.96
N GLU A 62 -14.33 4.68 5.34
CA GLU A 62 -14.03 5.06 6.72
C GLU A 62 -15.14 4.53 7.64
N VAL A 63 -14.73 3.91 8.74
CA VAL A 63 -15.62 3.47 9.80
C VAL A 63 -15.49 4.47 10.93
N ILE A 64 -16.58 5.16 11.20
CA ILE A 64 -16.68 6.13 12.29
C ILE A 64 -17.41 5.46 13.44
N ASP A 65 -16.87 5.60 14.64
CA ASP A 65 -17.53 5.15 15.85
C ASP A 65 -18.85 5.93 16.05
N PRO A 66 -19.99 5.25 16.20
CA PRO A 66 -21.29 5.91 16.23
C PRO A 66 -21.45 6.82 17.47
N ASP A 67 -20.81 6.49 18.58
CA ASP A 67 -20.95 7.19 19.87
C ASP A 67 -19.97 8.36 20.00
N THR A 68 -18.69 8.12 19.71
CA THR A 68 -17.61 9.09 19.88
C THR A 68 -17.34 9.96 18.65
N LYS A 69 -17.87 9.56 17.48
CA LYS A 69 -17.58 10.17 16.16
C LYS A 69 -16.11 10.13 15.76
N ILE A 70 -15.30 9.29 16.40
CA ILE A 70 -13.88 9.14 16.10
C ILE A 70 -13.71 8.15 14.93
N PRO A 71 -12.85 8.44 13.94
CA PRO A 71 -12.49 7.47 12.90
C PRO A 71 -11.79 6.25 13.52
N LEU A 72 -12.40 5.07 13.39
CA LEU A 72 -11.82 3.80 13.82
C LEU A 72 -10.83 3.23 12.80
N GLY A 73 -10.89 3.72 11.56
CA GLY A 73 -10.03 3.30 10.46
C GLY A 73 -10.83 3.07 9.19
N ARG A 74 -10.16 2.57 8.15
CA ARG A 74 -10.76 2.33 6.83
C ARG A 74 -10.90 0.83 6.59
N ARG A 75 -12.13 0.34 6.36
CA ARG A 75 -12.34 -1.05 5.92
C ARG A 75 -11.96 -1.14 4.44
N PRO A 76 -11.13 -2.10 4.01
CA PRO A 76 -10.85 -2.30 2.59
C PRO A 76 -12.14 -2.56 1.83
N GLY A 77 -12.24 -2.04 0.61
CA GLY A 77 -13.35 -2.35 -0.29
C GLY A 77 -13.31 -3.81 -0.73
N ALA A 78 -14.32 -4.22 -1.50
CA ALA A 78 -14.35 -5.56 -2.08
C ALA A 78 -13.13 -5.78 -2.99
N GLU A 79 -12.63 -7.03 -3.03
CA GLU A 79 -11.61 -7.41 -4.00
C GLU A 79 -12.19 -7.27 -5.42
N LYS A 80 -11.54 -6.47 -6.25
CA LYS A 80 -11.95 -6.19 -7.63
C LYS A 80 -11.19 -7.06 -8.63
N GLY A 81 -9.99 -7.51 -8.29
CA GLY A 81 -9.16 -8.33 -9.16
C GLY A 81 -7.66 -8.26 -8.86
N GLU A 82 -6.86 -8.62 -9.86
CA GLU A 82 -5.40 -8.68 -9.78
C GLU A 82 -4.78 -8.02 -11.02
N ILE A 83 -3.71 -7.25 -10.79
CA ILE A 83 -2.86 -6.64 -11.82
C ILE A 83 -1.43 -7.17 -11.68
N GLN A 84 -0.70 -7.21 -12.79
CA GLN A 84 0.73 -7.48 -12.80
C GLN A 84 1.49 -6.24 -13.22
N ILE A 85 2.51 -5.86 -12.45
CA ILE A 85 3.40 -4.75 -12.83
C ILE A 85 4.20 -5.15 -14.07
N VAL A 86 4.07 -4.38 -15.15
CA VAL A 86 4.75 -4.61 -16.43
C VAL A 86 5.82 -3.58 -16.72
N ASP A 87 5.68 -2.36 -16.20
CA ASP A 87 6.65 -1.28 -16.42
C ASP A 87 6.58 -0.22 -15.31
N PHE A 88 7.49 0.75 -15.36
CA PHE A 88 7.53 1.92 -14.48
C PHE A 88 7.71 3.19 -15.30
N PHE A 89 7.10 4.28 -14.83
CA PHE A 89 7.38 5.60 -15.38
C PHE A 89 7.57 6.62 -14.26
N GLY A 90 8.44 7.60 -14.52
CA GLY A 90 8.92 8.49 -13.46
C GLY A 90 9.64 7.71 -12.35
N GLU A 91 9.71 8.31 -11.16
CA GLU A 91 10.43 7.72 -10.03
C GLU A 91 9.53 6.85 -9.12
N ASP A 92 8.23 7.11 -9.11
CA ASP A 92 7.28 6.59 -8.12
C ASP A 92 5.96 6.11 -8.73
N ALA A 93 5.91 5.82 -10.03
CA ALA A 93 4.73 5.23 -10.68
C ALA A 93 5.05 3.91 -11.39
N ALA A 94 4.11 2.98 -11.31
CA ALA A 94 4.16 1.68 -11.98
C ALA A 94 2.96 1.50 -12.90
N ILE A 95 3.19 0.84 -14.03
CA ILE A 95 2.15 0.43 -14.99
C ILE A 95 1.85 -1.03 -14.73
N GLY A 96 0.59 -1.32 -14.44
CA GLY A 96 0.06 -2.65 -14.22
C GLY A 96 -0.86 -3.07 -15.36
N LYS A 97 -0.68 -4.30 -15.84
CA LYS A 97 -1.63 -4.95 -16.75
C LYS A 97 -2.63 -5.76 -15.95
N VAL A 98 -3.91 -5.66 -16.30
CA VAL A 98 -4.96 -6.47 -15.66
C VAL A 98 -4.75 -7.95 -15.97
N LEU A 99 -4.64 -8.77 -14.92
CA LEU A 99 -4.65 -10.23 -15.03
C LEU A 99 -6.09 -10.77 -14.89
N GLN A 100 -6.80 -10.33 -13.86
CA GLN A 100 -8.16 -10.77 -13.55
C GLN A 100 -8.97 -9.64 -12.93
N GLY A 101 -10.29 -9.69 -13.09
CA GLY A 101 -11.20 -8.71 -12.51
C GLY A 101 -11.56 -7.56 -13.44
N ARG A 102 -12.38 -6.65 -12.93
CA ARG A 102 -12.95 -5.51 -13.69
C ARG A 102 -13.43 -4.41 -12.75
N GLY A 103 -13.68 -3.22 -13.31
CA GLY A 103 -14.23 -2.10 -12.55
C GLY A 103 -13.20 -1.43 -11.64
N PHE A 104 -11.92 -1.49 -12.00
CA PHE A 104 -10.89 -0.69 -11.35
C PHE A 104 -11.18 0.79 -11.53
N ALA A 105 -10.95 1.55 -10.48
CA ALA A 105 -11.19 2.98 -10.43
C ALA A 105 -10.03 3.67 -9.72
N VAL A 106 -9.85 4.95 -10.01
CA VAL A 106 -8.95 5.82 -9.25
C VAL A 106 -9.31 5.76 -7.76
N ASN A 107 -8.29 5.78 -6.90
CA ASN A 107 -8.36 5.59 -5.43
C ASN A 107 -8.62 4.16 -4.92
N ASP A 108 -8.78 3.17 -5.82
CA ASP A 108 -8.71 1.78 -5.40
C ASP A 108 -7.37 1.47 -4.73
N ILE A 109 -7.37 0.55 -3.77
CA ILE A 109 -6.19 0.19 -2.99
C ILE A 109 -5.53 -1.04 -3.60
N VAL A 110 -4.21 -1.02 -3.76
CA VAL A 110 -3.44 -2.19 -4.21
C VAL A 110 -2.57 -2.75 -3.10
N ARG A 111 -2.42 -4.07 -3.04
CA ARG A 111 -1.57 -4.78 -2.07
C ARG A 111 -0.93 -6.00 -2.74
N PHE A 112 0.21 -6.46 -2.22
CA PHE A 112 0.79 -7.72 -2.68
C PHE A 112 -0.19 -8.87 -2.48
N GLY A 113 -0.36 -9.71 -3.50
CA GLY A 113 -1.03 -10.99 -3.33
C GLY A 113 -0.20 -11.87 -2.39
N LYS A 114 -0.81 -12.36 -1.30
CA LYS A 114 -0.28 -13.52 -0.57
C LYS A 114 -0.32 -14.76 -1.45
#